data_AF-A0A524JPL9-F1
#
_entry.id   AF-A0A524JPL9-F1
#
_cell.length_a   1.000
_cell.length_b   1.000
_cell.length_c   1.000
_cell.angle_alpha   90.00
_cell.angle_beta   90.00
_cell.angle_gamma   90.00
#
_symmetry.space_group_name_H-M   'P 1'
#
loop_
_entity.id
_entity.type
_entity.pdbx_description
1 polymer ?
#
loop_
_entity_poly.entity_id
_entity_poly.type
_entity_poly.pdbx_seq_one_letter_code
_entity_poly.pdbx_strand_id
1 'polypeptide(L)' 'MYYVERENVKALTRILRETTDQEIILAIEALLSKCFENKKRIKKIFKDLEIKPRVKKSRGIDGIIDE' A
#
# COMPACT_ATOMS: atom_id res chain seq x y z
N MET A 1 -8.02 -5.83 -0.88
CA MET A 1 -7.78 -4.41 -0.56
C MET A 1 -6.77 -4.21 0.58
N TYR A 2 -7.02 -4.66 1.81
CA TYR A 2 -6.05 -4.46 2.91
C TYR A 2 -4.64 -5.05 2.64
N TYR A 3 -4.56 -6.24 2.03
CA TYR A 3 -3.29 -6.84 1.62
C TYR A 3 -2.59 -6.03 0.50
N VAL A 4 -3.37 -5.57 -0.47
CA VAL A 4 -2.89 -4.75 -1.61
C VAL A 4 -2.23 -3.47 -1.12
N GLU A 5 -2.89 -2.73 -0.23
CA GLU A 5 -2.31 -1.51 0.37
C GLU A 5 -1.03 -1.80 1.16
N ARG A 6 -0.91 -3.00 1.75
CA ARG A 6 0.31 -3.39 2.46
C ARG A 6 1.47 -3.64 1.50
N GLU A 7 1.23 -4.30 0.38
CA GLU A 7 2.28 -4.59 -0.60
C GLU A 7 2.66 -3.32 -1.39
N ASN A 8 1.71 -2.44 -1.71
CA ASN A 8 1.99 -1.12 -2.30
C ASN A 8 2.96 -0.30 -1.44
N VAL A 9 2.75 -0.25 -0.12
CA VAL A 9 3.67 0.45 0.78
C VAL A 9 5.08 -0.10 0.69
N LYS A 10 5.25 -1.42 0.60
CA LYS A 10 6.58 -2.04 0.47
C LYS A 10 7.23 -1.71 -0.85
N ALA A 11 6.50 -1.84 -1.96
CA ALA A 11 6.99 -1.57 -3.30
C ALA A 11 7.40 -0.10 -3.46
N LEU A 12 6.52 0.83 -3.06
CA LEU A 12 6.79 2.27 -3.10
C LEU A 12 8.00 2.65 -2.22
N THR A 13 8.15 2.04 -1.04
CA THR A 13 9.33 2.27 -0.18
C THR A 13 10.62 1.77 -0.83
N ARG A 14 10.56 0.69 -1.62
CA ARG A 14 11.73 0.18 -2.36
C ARG A 14 12.12 1.14 -3.47
N ILE A 15 11.16 1.61 -4.27
CA ILE A 15 11.41 2.58 -5.36
C ILE A 15 11.98 3.89 -4.78
N LEU A 16 11.46 4.37 -3.65
CA LEU A 16 11.97 5.55 -2.96
C LEU A 16 13.46 5.45 -2.58
N ARG A 17 13.93 4.25 -2.24
CA ARG A 17 15.34 4.02 -1.87
C ARG A 17 16.27 3.95 -3.07
N GLU A 18 15.74 3.56 -4.23
CA GLU A 18 16.52 3.34 -5.45
C GLU A 18 16.50 4.57 -6.37
N THR A 19 15.56 5.49 -6.18
CA THR A 19 15.44 6.70 -7.00
C THR A 19 16.19 7.89 -6.39
N THR A 20 16.79 8.72 -7.25
CA THR A 20 17.47 9.98 -6.87
C THR A 20 16.72 11.21 -7.38
N ASP A 21 15.66 11.01 -8.16
CA ASP A 21 14.85 12.09 -8.73
C ASP A 21 13.90 12.66 -7.67
N GLN A 22 14.03 13.96 -7.40
CA GLN A 22 13.24 14.64 -6.37
C GLN A 22 11.74 14.70 -6.68
N GLU A 23 11.34 14.82 -7.95
CA GLU A 23 9.92 14.86 -8.31
C GLU A 23 9.28 13.49 -8.11
N ILE A 24 10.00 12.43 -8.49
CA ILE A 24 9.58 11.04 -8.26
C ILE A 24 9.49 10.76 -6.76
N ILE A 25 10.45 11.20 -5.96
CA ILE A 25 10.43 11.06 -4.49
C ILE A 25 9.17 11.70 -3.91
N LEU A 26 8.89 12.96 -4.23
CA LEU A 26 7.71 13.68 -3.72
C LEU A 26 6.39 13.00 -4.13
N ALA A 27 6.33 12.52 -5.37
CA ALA A 27 5.15 11.78 -5.86
C ALA A 27 4.95 10.45 -5.10
N ILE A 28 6.02 9.70 -4.87
CA ILE A 28 5.98 8.44 -4.13
C ILE A 28 5.60 8.68 -2.67
N GLU A 29 6.13 9.72 -2.02
CA GLU A 29 5.76 10.09 -0.66
C GLU A 29 4.27 10.45 -0.52
N ALA A 30 3.73 11.20 -1.49
CA ALA A 30 2.30 11.51 -1.54
C ALA A 30 1.45 10.24 -1.69
N LEU A 31 1.87 9.30 -2.54
CA LEU A 31 1.20 8.00 -2.71
C LEU A 31 1.28 7.15 -1.44
N LEU A 32 2.45 7.10 -0.78
CA LEU A 32 2.63 6.40 0.50
C LEU A 32 1.68 6.94 1.57
N SER A 33 1.60 8.26 1.71
CA SER A 33 0.68 8.92 2.64
C SER A 33 -0.77 8.47 2.41
N LYS A 34 -1.20 8.48 1.14
CA LYS A 34 -2.55 8.03 0.74
C LYS A 34 -2.78 6.54 1.03
N CYS A 35 -1.80 5.68 0.78
CA CYS A 35 -1.87 4.26 1.14
C CYS A 35 -2.05 4.04 2.65
N PHE A 36 -1.36 4.83 3.49
CA PHE A 36 -1.55 4.78 4.94
C PHE A 36 -2.95 5.22 5.37
N GLU A 37 -3.50 6.27 4.78
CA GLU A 37 -4.87 6.72 5.03
C GLU A 37 -5.89 5.66 4.63
N ASN A 38 -5.76 5.09 3.42
CA ASN A 38 -6.62 4.01 2.94
C ASN A 38 -6.59 2.81 3.89
N LYS A 39 -5.39 2.42 4.35
CA LYS A 39 -5.22 1.35 5.32
C LYS A 39 -5.94 1.65 6.64
N LYS A 40 -5.87 2.89 7.14
CA LYS A 40 -6.62 3.32 8.35
C LYS A 40 -8.13 3.25 8.12
N ARG A 41 -8.64 3.74 6.98
CA ARG A 41 -10.07 3.70 6.64
C ARG A 41 -10.58 2.27 6.54
N ILE A 42 -9.84 1.39 5.84
CA ILE A 42 -10.18 -0.02 5.72
C ILE A 42 -10.19 -0.72 7.08
N LYS A 43 -9.20 -0.44 7.96
CA LYS A 43 -9.21 -0.96 9.34
C LYS A 43 -10.43 -0.51 10.13
N LYS A 44 -10.85 0.75 9.97
CA LYS A 44 -12.06 1.28 10.61
C LYS A 44 -13.30 0.52 10.13
N ILE A 45 -13.46 0.33 8.81
CA ILE A 45 -14.56 -0.46 8.23
C ILE A 45 -14.58 -1.89 8.79
N PHE A 46 -13.43 -2.56 8.88
CA PHE A 46 -13.36 -3.90 9.48
C PHE A 46 -13.77 -3.90 10.96
N LYS A 47 -13.40 -2.87 11.71
CA LYS A 47 -13.79 -2.71 13.12
C LYS A 47 -15.30 -2.46 13.25
N ASP A 48 -15.86 -1.59 12.42
CA ASP A 48 -17.28 -1.23 12.44
C ASP A 48 -18.18 -2.41 12.03
N LEU A 49 -17.66 -3.31 11.19
CA LEU A 49 -18.36 -4.54 10.77
C LEU A 49 -18.08 -5.75 11.69
N GLU A 50 -17.26 -5.61 12.74
CA GLU A 50 -16.78 -6.72 13.60
C GLU A 50 -16.12 -7.88 12.83
N ILE A 51 -15.62 -7.63 11.61
CA ILE A 51 -14.98 -8.63 10.76
C ILE A 51 -13.46 -8.48 10.89
N LYS A 52 -12.77 -9.59 11.18
CA LYS A 52 -11.29 -9.59 11.14
C LYS A 52 -10.81 -9.45 9.69
N PRO A 53 -9.86 -8.53 9.40
CA PRO A 53 -9.28 -8.41 8.07
C PRO A 53 -8.62 -9.73 7.67
N ARG A 54 -9.19 -10.42 6.68
CA ARG A 54 -8.58 -11.64 6.12
C ARG A 54 -7.30 -11.25 5.38
N VAL A 55 -6.17 -11.80 5.81
CA VAL A 55 -4.84 -11.55 5.22
C VAL A 55 -4.61 -12.36 3.95
N LYS A 56 -5.66 -12.56 3.14
CA LYS A 56 -5.55 -13.34 1.91
C LYS A 56 -4.64 -12.59 0.95
N LYS A 57 -3.54 -13.24 0.53
CA LYS A 57 -2.64 -12.70 -0.49
C LYS A 57 -3.41 -12.43 -1.78
N SER A 58 -3.07 -11.34 -2.46
CA SER A 58 -3.65 -10.99 -3.75
C SER A 58 -2.62 -11.26 -4.84
N ARG A 59 -2.78 -12.36 -5.59
CA ARG A 59 -1.84 -12.72 -6.67
C ARG A 59 -1.71 -11.64 -7.74
N GLY A 60 -2.76 -10.83 -7.94
CA GLY A 60 -2.74 -9.73 -8.92
C GLY A 60 -1.80 -8.60 -8.52
N ILE A 61 -1.74 -8.21 -7.24
CA ILE A 61 -0.78 -7.16 -6.83
C ILE A 61 0.65 -7.68 -6.78
N ASP A 62 0.82 -8.95 -6.41
CA ASP A 62 2.14 -9.56 -6.37
C ASP A 62 2.76 -9.56 -7.80
N GLY A 63 1.98 -9.90 -8.84
CA GLY A 63 2.46 -9.84 -10.23
C GLY A 63 2.79 -8.43 -10.75
N ILE A 64 2.01 -7.41 -10.36
CA ILE A 64 2.27 -6.01 -10.76
C ILE A 64 3.52 -5.43 -10.07
N ILE A 65 3.88 -5.93 -8.88
CA ILE A 65 5.08 -5.50 -8.16
C ILE A 65 6.34 -6.19 -8.69
N ASP A 66 6.20 -7.42 -9.19
CA ASP A 66 7.31 -8.19 -9.75
C ASP A 66 7.67 -7.76 -11.18
N GLU A 67 6.72 -7.22 -11.95
CA GLU A 67 6.94 -6.53 -13.24
C GLU A 67 7.66 -5.18 -13.05
#